data_AF-A0A359LRS5-F1
#
_entry.id   AF-A0A359LRS5-F1
#
_cell.length_a   1.000
_cell.length_b   1.000
_cell.length_c   1.000
_cell.angle_alpha   90.00
_cell.angle_beta   90.00
_cell.angle_gamma   90.00
#
_symmetry.space_group_name_H-M   'P 1'
#
loop_
_entity.id
_entity.type
_entity.pdbx_description
1 polymer ?
#
loop_
_entity_poly.entity_id
_entity_poly.type
_entity_poly.pdbx_seq_one_letter_code
_entity_poly.pdbx_strand_id
1 'polypeptide(L)'
;MASFLLVHGAWHGAWAWDRVKPLLAAAGHNVVAPDLPRSTLEANVACALAAVAHCPPPLIVVGHSLAGMTVTALAEQIPGRIARLVYLAAFLPKSGQSV
;
A
#
# COMPACT_ATOMS: atom_id res chain seq x y z
N MET A 1 -18.82 -0.40 -0.72
CA MET A 1 -17.76 -0.79 0.24
C MET A 1 -16.56 -1.29 -0.53
N ALA A 2 -15.35 -0.92 -0.11
CA ALA A 2 -14.06 -1.33 -0.70
C ALA A 2 -13.02 -1.48 0.42
N SER A 3 -11.91 -2.17 0.16
CA SER A 3 -10.75 -2.21 1.06
C SER A 3 -9.64 -1.30 0.57
N PHE A 4 -9.10 -0.47 1.45
CA PHE A 4 -7.92 0.35 1.20
C PHE A 4 -6.72 -0.23 1.94
N LEU A 5 -5.68 -0.58 1.20
CA LEU A 5 -4.35 -0.85 1.76
C LEU A 5 -3.50 0.41 1.60
N LEU A 6 -3.22 1.09 2.71
CA LEU A 6 -2.46 2.34 2.75
C LEU A 6 -1.00 2.07 3.14
N VAL A 7 -0.08 2.29 2.22
CA VAL A 7 1.34 1.95 2.38
C VAL A 7 2.16 3.23 2.51
N HIS A 8 2.81 3.40 3.65
CA HIS A 8 3.59 4.60 3.98
C HIS A 8 4.96 4.62 3.29
N GLY A 9 5.49 5.81 3.05
CA GLY A 9 6.80 6.01 2.44
C GLY A 9 7.98 5.95 3.43
N ALA A 10 9.16 6.40 2.96
CA ALA A 10 10.37 6.49 3.76
C ALA A 10 10.16 7.37 5.01
N TRP A 11 10.79 7.01 6.12
CA TRP A 11 10.72 7.72 7.41
C TRP A 11 9.31 7.89 8.02
N HIS A 12 8.32 7.16 7.50
CA HIS A 12 6.97 7.13 8.03
C HIS A 12 6.65 5.75 8.65
N GLY A 13 5.45 5.66 9.23
CA GLY A 13 4.80 4.42 9.66
C GLY A 13 3.31 4.49 9.32
N ALA A 14 2.53 3.53 9.80
CA ALA A 14 1.08 3.49 9.65
C ALA A 14 0.41 4.78 10.18
N TRP A 15 1.02 5.42 11.17
CA TRP A 15 0.58 6.69 11.77
C TRP A 15 0.43 7.83 10.76
N ALA A 16 1.14 7.78 9.62
CA ALA A 16 1.01 8.78 8.56
C ALA A 16 -0.43 8.87 8.00
N TRP A 17 -1.22 7.81 8.19
CA TRP A 17 -2.59 7.70 7.72
C TRP A 17 -3.65 7.94 8.80
N ASP A 18 -3.28 8.33 10.03
CA ASP A 18 -4.21 8.43 11.16
C ASP A 18 -5.34 9.44 10.92
N ARG A 19 -5.10 10.46 10.09
CA ARG A 19 -6.13 11.43 9.70
C ARG A 19 -7.02 10.96 8.54
N VAL A 20 -6.54 10.01 7.73
CA VAL A 20 -7.23 9.53 6.52
C VAL A 20 -8.04 8.27 6.80
N LYS A 21 -7.50 7.35 7.59
CA LYS A 21 -8.16 6.10 8.03
C LYS A 21 -9.59 6.33 8.54
N PRO A 22 -9.86 7.24 9.49
CA PRO A 22 -11.21 7.43 10.01
C PRO A 22 -12.18 7.98 8.97
N LEU A 23 -11.71 8.80 8.02
CA LEU A 23 -12.57 9.37 6.96
C LEU A 23 -13.02 8.29 5.97
N LEU A 24 -12.11 7.41 5.56
CA LEU A 24 -12.44 6.28 4.70
C LEU A 24 -13.33 5.25 5.42
N ALA A 25 -13.05 4.99 6.69
CA ALA A 25 -13.89 4.10 7.50
C ALA A 25 -15.31 4.66 7.68
N ALA A 26 -15.44 5.97 7.96
CA ALA A 26 -16.74 6.64 8.06
C ALA A 26 -17.53 6.62 6.75
N ALA A 27 -16.85 6.58 5.60
CA ALA A 27 -17.46 6.37 4.29
C ALA A 27 -17.84 4.90 4.01
N GLY A 28 -17.68 3.99 4.97
CA GLY A 28 -18.07 2.58 4.86
C GLY A 28 -17.06 1.70 4.13
N HIS A 29 -15.77 2.05 4.17
CA HIS A 29 -14.69 1.24 3.62
C HIS A 29 -13.92 0.49 4.72
N ASN A 30 -13.37 -0.68 4.37
CA ASN A 30 -12.35 -1.34 5.17
C ASN A 30 -11.00 -0.66 4.93
N VAL A 31 -10.21 -0.41 5.98
CA VAL A 31 -8.94 0.32 5.85
C VAL A 31 -7.86 -0.39 6.65
N VAL A 32 -6.80 -0.80 5.95
CA VAL A 32 -5.64 -1.47 6.51
C VAL A 32 -4.40 -0.61 6.20
N ALA A 33 -3.61 -0.32 7.23
CA ALA A 33 -2.36 0.44 7.10
C ALA A 33 -1.30 -0.27 7.94
N PRO A 34 -0.46 -1.15 7.35
CA PRO A 34 0.59 -1.83 8.08
C PRO A 34 1.77 -0.90 8.37
N ASP A 35 2.44 -1.10 9.49
CA ASP A 35 3.79 -0.59 9.72
C ASP A 35 4.78 -1.50 8.99
N LEU A 36 5.43 -0.96 7.95
CA LEU A 36 6.45 -1.69 7.21
C LEU A 36 7.74 -1.83 8.03
N PRO A 37 8.55 -2.88 7.79
CA PRO A 37 9.83 -3.05 8.46
C PRO A 37 10.86 -1.96 8.14
N ARG A 38 10.63 -1.16 7.07
CA ARG A 38 11.51 -0.05 6.64
C ARG A 38 12.94 -0.53 6.32
N SER A 39 13.05 -1.74 5.79
CA SER A 39 14.32 -2.38 5.45
C SER A 39 14.41 -2.59 3.94
N THR A 40 14.52 -3.84 3.47
CA THR A 40 14.62 -4.15 2.04
C THR A 40 13.26 -4.07 1.36
N LEU A 41 13.28 -3.96 0.03
CA LEU A 41 12.06 -3.96 -0.78
C LEU A 41 11.28 -5.27 -0.56
N GLU A 42 11.97 -6.41 -0.55
CA GLU A 42 11.38 -7.73 -0.37
C GLU A 42 10.66 -7.84 0.98
N ALA A 43 11.29 -7.37 2.06
CA ALA A 43 10.69 -7.38 3.39
C ALA A 43 9.45 -6.48 3.47
N ASN A 44 9.51 -5.29 2.84
CA ASN A 44 8.37 -4.38 2.77
C ASN A 44 7.21 -4.98 1.94
N VAL A 45 7.51 -5.64 0.82
CA VAL A 45 6.50 -6.31 -0.02
C VAL A 45 5.87 -7.50 0.72
N ALA A 46 6.66 -8.32 1.40
CA ALA A 46 6.15 -9.45 2.17
C ALA A 46 5.18 -8.98 3.29
N CYS A 47 5.53 -7.91 3.99
CA CYS A 47 4.66 -7.29 4.99
C CYS A 47 3.35 -6.76 4.38
N ALA A 48 3.44 -6.02 3.27
CA ALA A 48 2.25 -5.52 2.57
C ALA A 48 1.38 -6.67 2.03
N LEU A 49 1.98 -7.75 1.52
CA LEU A 49 1.26 -8.93 1.05
C LEU A 49 0.52 -9.63 2.19
N ALA A 50 1.13 -9.77 3.37
CA ALA A 50 0.43 -10.30 4.55
C ALA A 50 -0.77 -9.41 4.95
N ALA A 51 -0.66 -8.09 4.82
CA ALA A 51 -1.75 -7.17 5.08
C ALA A 51 -2.92 -7.31 4.09
N VAL A 52 -2.68 -7.77 2.85
CA VAL A 52 -3.73 -8.03 1.86
C VAL A 52 -4.73 -9.09 2.32
N ALA A 53 -4.34 -10.02 3.20
CA ALA A 53 -5.25 -11.03 3.76
C ALA A 53 -6.43 -10.39 4.54
N HIS A 54 -6.23 -9.20 5.08
CA HIS A 54 -7.24 -8.43 5.82
C HIS A 54 -8.04 -7.47 4.92
N CYS A 55 -7.88 -7.58 3.60
CA CYS A 55 -8.51 -6.72 2.61
C CYS A 55 -9.46 -7.51 1.69
N PRO A 56 -10.76 -7.63 2.04
CA PRO A 56 -11.76 -8.19 1.13
C PRO A 56 -11.89 -7.33 -0.15
N PRO A 57 -12.22 -7.95 -1.30
CA PRO A 57 -12.40 -7.22 -2.55
C PRO A 57 -13.61 -6.27 -2.48
N PRO A 58 -13.61 -5.16 -3.26
CA PRO A 58 -12.54 -4.72 -4.15
C PRO A 58 -11.38 -4.05 -3.37
N LEU A 59 -10.13 -4.40 -3.73
CA LEU A 59 -8.92 -3.89 -3.09
C LEU A 59 -8.35 -2.70 -3.86
N ILE A 60 -8.16 -1.58 -3.16
CA ILE A 60 -7.46 -0.39 -3.62
C ILE A 60 -6.16 -0.29 -2.83
N VAL A 61 -5.02 -0.29 -3.52
CA VAL A 61 -3.70 -0.13 -2.91
C VAL A 61 -3.21 1.29 -3.14
N VAL A 62 -2.80 1.98 -2.08
CA VAL A 62 -2.28 3.35 -2.13
C VAL A 62 -0.85 3.34 -1.60
N GLY A 63 0.11 3.74 -2.43
CA GLY A 63 1.50 3.94 -2.03
C GLY A 63 1.84 5.43 -1.97
N HIS A 64 2.42 5.90 -0.87
CA HIS A 64 2.98 7.25 -0.74
C HIS A 64 4.52 7.28 -0.86
N SER A 65 5.07 8.22 -1.64
CA SER A 65 6.52 8.43 -1.75
C SER A 65 7.29 7.14 -2.08
N LEU A 66 8.27 6.73 -1.26
CA LEU A 66 9.06 5.51 -1.44
C LEU A 66 8.22 4.23 -1.56
N ALA A 67 7.01 4.21 -0.99
CA ALA A 67 6.11 3.07 -1.08
C ALA A 67 5.71 2.73 -2.52
N GLY A 68 5.88 3.67 -3.47
CA GLY A 68 5.71 3.41 -4.89
C GLY A 68 6.46 2.15 -5.35
N MET A 69 7.71 1.96 -4.92
CA MET A 69 8.49 0.74 -5.20
C MET A 69 7.80 -0.51 -4.64
N THR A 70 7.34 -0.43 -3.39
CA THR A 70 6.70 -1.55 -2.68
C THR A 70 5.36 -1.93 -3.31
N VAL A 71 4.51 -0.96 -3.65
CA VAL A 71 3.17 -1.24 -4.18
C VAL A 71 3.22 -1.70 -5.64
N THR A 72 4.21 -1.27 -6.43
CA THR A 72 4.47 -1.82 -7.77
C THR A 72 4.85 -3.29 -7.68
N ALA A 73 5.85 -3.64 -6.86
CA ALA A 73 6.30 -5.02 -6.70
C ALA A 73 5.22 -5.92 -6.09
N LEU A 74 4.42 -5.40 -5.15
CA LEU A 74 3.24 -6.10 -4.64
C LEU A 74 2.24 -6.40 -5.77
N ALA A 75 1.95 -5.42 -6.62
CA ALA A 75 0.97 -5.58 -7.69
C ALA A 75 1.37 -6.65 -8.72
N GLU A 76 2.67 -6.81 -8.98
CA GLU A 76 3.19 -7.89 -9.82
C GLU A 76 2.95 -9.28 -9.21
N GLN A 77 2.91 -9.41 -7.88
CA GLN A 77 2.66 -10.69 -7.21
C GLN A 77 1.17 -11.07 -7.13
N ILE A 78 0.28 -10.07 -7.16
CA ILE A 78 -1.18 -10.28 -7.01
C ILE A 78 -2.02 -9.51 -8.04
N PRO A 79 -1.72 -9.59 -9.35
CA PRO A 79 -2.33 -8.73 -10.37
C PRO A 79 -3.86 -8.88 -10.47
N GLY A 80 -4.40 -10.06 -10.14
CA GLY A 80 -5.85 -10.32 -10.14
C GLY A 80 -6.60 -9.85 -8.88
N ARG A 81 -5.90 -9.40 -7.82
CA ARG A 81 -6.53 -8.98 -6.56
C ARG A 81 -6.77 -7.48 -6.48
N ILE A 82 -5.97 -6.67 -7.18
CA ILE A 82 -5.98 -5.21 -7.05
C ILE A 82 -6.95 -4.62 -8.08
N ALA A 83 -8.02 -3.98 -7.58
CA ALA A 83 -8.97 -3.26 -8.43
C ALA A 83 -8.42 -1.90 -8.89
N ARG A 84 -7.63 -1.23 -8.05
CA ARG A 84 -6.96 0.04 -8.36
C ARG A 84 -5.64 0.17 -7.62
N LEU A 85 -4.62 0.69 -8.31
CA LEU A 85 -3.32 1.03 -7.74
C LEU A 85 -3.13 2.55 -7.82
N VAL A 86 -2.93 3.19 -6.67
CA VAL A 86 -2.86 4.65 -6.54
C VAL A 86 -1.47 5.04 -6.07
N TYR A 87 -0.81 5.91 -6.84
CA TYR A 87 0.49 6.48 -6.52
C TYR A 87 0.29 7.90 -5.99
N LEU A 88 0.44 8.09 -4.68
CA LEU A 88 0.30 9.40 -4.03
C LEU A 88 1.68 10.02 -3.84
N ALA A 89 2.06 10.98 -4.68
CA ALA A 89 3.39 11.60 -4.67
C ALA A 89 4.52 10.54 -4.55
N ALA A 90 4.32 9.40 -5.23
CA ALA A 90 5.12 8.19 -5.08
C ALA A 90 6.02 7.96 -6.28
N PHE A 91 7.15 7.28 -6.05
CA PHE A 91 8.00 6.84 -7.16
C PHE A 91 7.25 5.82 -8.03
N LEU A 92 7.36 5.97 -9.34
CA LEU A 92 6.84 5.02 -10.32
C LEU A 92 8.01 4.52 -11.17
N PRO A 93 8.81 3.58 -10.65
CA PRO A 93 9.98 3.06 -11.36
C PRO A 93 9.54 2.30 -12.62
N LYS A 94 10.33 2.41 -13.69
CA LYS A 94 10.25 1.46 -14.80
C LYS A 94 11.04 0.19 -14.48
N SER A 95 10.76 -0.91 -15.19
CA SER A 95 11.53 -2.15 -15.07
C SER A 95 13.03 -1.88 -15.23
N GLY A 96 13.83 -2.36 -14.27
CA GLY A 96 15.27 -2.15 -14.23
C GLY A 96 15.74 -0.82 -13.64
N GLN A 97 14.84 0.06 -13.19
CA GLN A 97 15.23 1.31 -12.51
C GLN A 97 15.31 1.15 -10.99
N SER A 98 16.25 1.89 -10.41
CA SER A 98 16.45 2.07 -8.97
C SER A 98 16.12 3.51 -8.58
N VAL A 99 15.79 3.76 -7.30
CA VAL A 99 15.50 5.08 -6.73
C VAL A 99 16.32 5.33 -5.48
#